data_AF-A0A957SST8-F1
#
_entry.id   AF-A0A957SST8-F1
#
_cell.length_a   1.000
_cell.length_b   1.000
_cell.length_c   1.000
_cell.angle_alpha   90.00
_cell.angle_beta   90.00
_cell.angle_gamma   90.00
#
_symmetry.space_group_name_H-M   'P 1'
#
loop_
_entity.id
_entity.type
_entity.pdbx_description
1 polymer ?
#
loop_
_entity_poly.entity_id
_entity_poly.type
_entity_poly.pdbx_seq_one_letter_code
_entity_poly.pdbx_strand_id
1 'polypeptide(L)'
;MDIRTGVFVLAFFSVVGAFLAFRSAIRNMQSARKISFYSLRRRYNSAAWQLVGFALFLIGLAFWLPSGGAQTIYRVFPPSPTPSLTPTITLTPTITLTPTLTLTPTLTITPLVSDTPTLTPTPFLPVAIEALFSALPTPNPESIFTALQFSTEFDGVNPVDPRTVFELPITTMYAGFDYNNTIPGVQWTALWYRNRELVCYETEPWRDEWGTGGIGGYTSCTDPLEGWQPGNYEVQIFMGTEWKVVGRFTLLEALQTATATSTPEFFDTETPTPAP
;
A
#
# COMPACT_ATOMS: atom_id res chain seq x y z
N MET A 1 26.59 8.50 -4.40
CA MET A 1 26.76 9.41 -5.55
C MET A 1 27.11 10.78 -4.99
N ASP A 2 28.23 11.36 -5.41
CA ASP A 2 28.62 12.72 -4.99
C ASP A 2 27.61 13.74 -5.54
N ILE A 3 27.14 14.66 -4.69
CA ILE A 3 26.21 15.74 -5.04
C ILE A 3 26.76 16.56 -6.20
N ARG A 4 28.08 16.79 -6.23
CA ARG A 4 28.76 17.46 -7.34
C ARG A 4 28.54 16.71 -8.66
N THR A 5 28.72 15.39 -8.66
CA THR A 5 28.52 14.56 -9.84
C THR A 5 27.05 14.56 -10.28
N GLY A 6 26.11 14.49 -9.34
CA GLY A 6 24.67 14.56 -9.63
C GLY A 6 24.26 15.86 -10.34
N VAL A 7 24.78 17.01 -9.88
CA VAL A 7 24.51 18.32 -10.48
C VAL A 7 25.02 18.41 -11.92
N PHE A 8 26.22 17.89 -12.20
CA PHE A 8 26.77 17.87 -13.56
C PHE A 8 25.96 16.96 -14.51
N VAL A 9 25.50 15.82 -14.03
CA VAL A 9 24.67 14.90 -14.81
C VAL A 9 23.33 15.54 -15.18
N LEU A 10 22.66 16.21 -14.22
CA LEU A 10 21.41 16.93 -14.48
C LEU A 10 21.60 18.11 -15.45
N ALA A 11 22.70 18.84 -15.33
CA ALA A 11 23.03 19.90 -16.29
C ALA A 11 23.24 19.34 -17.70
N PHE A 12 23.92 18.20 -17.83
CA PHE A 12 24.12 17.52 -19.12
C PHE A 12 22.80 17.08 -19.76
N PHE A 13 21.91 16.45 -19.00
CA PHE A 13 20.59 16.05 -19.49
C PHE A 13 19.72 17.26 -19.89
N SER A 14 19.86 18.38 -19.19
CA SER A 14 19.16 19.63 -19.54
C SER A 14 19.63 20.18 -20.90
N VAL A 15 20.93 20.10 -21.21
CA VAL A 15 21.47 20.48 -22.53
C VAL A 15 20.96 19.55 -23.64
N VAL A 16 20.94 18.25 -23.40
CA VAL A 16 20.40 17.27 -24.36
C VAL A 16 18.91 17.51 -24.61
N GLY A 17 18.13 17.75 -23.56
CA GLY A 17 16.71 18.10 -23.65
C GLY A 17 16.48 19.39 -24.43
N ALA A 18 17.28 20.43 -24.19
CA ALA A 18 17.21 21.68 -24.93
C ALA A 18 17.48 21.50 -26.43
N PHE A 19 18.47 20.67 -26.79
CA PHE A 19 18.79 20.36 -28.18
C PHE A 19 17.63 19.64 -28.89
N LEU A 20 17.01 18.65 -28.24
CA LEU A 20 15.86 17.92 -28.79
C LEU A 20 14.63 18.82 -28.94
N ALA A 21 14.35 19.67 -27.94
CA ALA A 21 13.26 20.64 -27.98
C ALA A 21 13.47 21.69 -29.09
N PHE A 22 14.69 22.14 -29.29
CA PHE A 22 15.01 23.07 -30.38
C PHE A 22 14.84 22.42 -31.76
N ARG A 23 15.28 21.17 -31.92
CA ARG A 23 15.10 20.41 -33.16
C ARG A 23 13.62 20.15 -33.46
N SER A 24 12.80 19.86 -32.44
CA SER A 24 11.36 19.66 -32.61
C SER A 24 10.64 20.98 -32.93
N ALA A 25 11.06 22.10 -32.33
CA ALA A 25 10.56 23.43 -32.65
C ALA A 25 10.79 23.80 -34.12
N ILE A 26 12.01 23.58 -34.64
CA ILE A 26 12.33 23.83 -36.05
C ILE A 26 11.46 22.97 -36.97
N ARG A 27 11.30 21.68 -36.67
CA ARG A 27 10.46 20.77 -37.45
C ARG A 27 8.99 21.23 -37.46
N ASN A 28 8.45 21.62 -36.31
CA ASN A 28 7.09 22.14 -36.20
C ASN A 28 6.92 23.44 -37.00
N MET A 29 7.92 24.32 -36.99
CA MET A 29 7.88 25.58 -37.75
C MET A 29 7.99 25.35 -39.26
N GLN A 30 8.75 24.35 -39.70
CA GLN A 30 8.83 23.94 -41.10
C GLN A 30 7.52 23.30 -41.58
N SER A 31 6.89 22.45 -40.77
CA SER A 31 5.58 21.85 -41.07
C SER A 31 4.48 22.90 -41.13
N ALA A 32 4.50 23.90 -40.24
CA ALA A 32 3.55 25.00 -40.22
C ALA A 32 3.54 25.84 -41.51
N ARG A 33 4.66 25.90 -42.25
CA ARG A 33 4.77 26.63 -43.52
C ARG A 33 4.03 25.94 -44.67
N LYS A 34 3.75 24.64 -44.57
CA LYS A 34 3.13 23.84 -45.65
C LYS A 34 1.61 23.73 -45.54
N ILE A 35 1.02 24.26 -44.46
CA ILE A 35 -0.41 24.12 -44.15
C ILE A 35 -1.17 25.36 -44.66
N SER A 36 -2.21 25.15 -45.48
CA SER A 36 -3.06 26.21 -46.04
C SER A 36 -4.05 26.80 -45.02
N PHE A 37 -4.54 25.98 -44.07
CA PHE A 37 -5.53 26.40 -43.08
C PHE A 37 -4.91 27.26 -41.96
N TYR A 38 -5.41 28.48 -41.80
CA TYR A 38 -4.91 29.48 -40.84
C TYR A 38 -5.03 29.04 -39.38
N SER A 39 -6.16 28.42 -38.99
CA SER A 39 -6.39 27.95 -37.61
C SER A 39 -5.40 26.87 -37.20
N LEU A 40 -5.06 25.98 -38.12
CA LEU A 40 -4.08 24.92 -37.90
C LEU A 40 -2.67 25.51 -37.81
N ARG A 41 -2.30 26.41 -38.74
CA ARG A 41 -1.01 27.12 -38.70
C ARG A 41 -0.79 27.89 -37.39
N ARG A 42 -1.84 28.49 -36.82
CA ARG A 42 -1.78 29.21 -35.53
C ARG A 42 -1.42 28.28 -34.37
N ARG A 43 -1.99 27.06 -34.31
CA ARG A 43 -1.68 26.05 -33.28
C ARG A 43 -0.24 25.54 -33.38
N TYR A 44 0.25 25.29 -34.59
CA TYR A 44 1.65 24.88 -34.80
C TYR A 44 2.63 26.00 -34.43
N ASN A 45 2.27 27.26 -34.69
CA ASN A 45 3.11 28.40 -34.32
C ASN A 45 3.17 28.61 -32.81
N SER A 46 2.03 28.47 -32.09
CA SER A 46 2.02 28.56 -30.62
C SER A 46 2.80 27.43 -29.96
N ALA A 47 2.66 26.20 -30.47
CA ALA A 47 3.43 25.05 -29.97
C ALA A 47 4.94 25.22 -30.22
N ALA A 48 5.33 25.76 -31.38
CA ALA A 48 6.74 26.06 -31.66
C ALA A 48 7.30 27.12 -30.71
N TRP A 49 6.54 28.19 -30.42
CA TRP A 49 6.94 29.21 -29.46
C TRP A 49 7.08 28.68 -28.03
N GLN A 50 6.19 27.79 -27.59
CA GLN A 50 6.30 27.12 -26.30
C GLN A 50 7.55 26.25 -26.22
N LEU A 51 7.88 25.50 -27.29
CA LEU A 51 9.10 24.68 -27.35
C LEU A 51 10.38 25.51 -27.34
N VAL A 52 10.40 26.67 -28.00
CA VAL A 52 11.53 27.61 -27.95
C VAL A 52 11.71 28.16 -26.55
N GLY A 53 10.63 28.60 -25.89
CA GLY A 53 10.68 29.05 -24.50
C GLY A 53 11.18 27.98 -23.54
N PHE A 54 10.72 26.74 -23.70
CA PHE A 54 11.16 25.59 -22.91
C PHE A 54 12.65 25.27 -23.13
N ALA A 55 13.13 25.32 -24.38
CA ALA A 55 14.55 25.11 -24.68
C ALA A 55 15.44 26.19 -24.02
N LEU A 56 15.02 27.47 -24.08
CA LEU A 56 15.74 28.57 -23.42
C LEU A 56 15.77 28.41 -21.90
N PHE A 57 14.66 27.97 -21.30
CA PHE A 57 14.59 27.66 -19.88
C PHE A 57 15.59 26.55 -19.49
N LEU A 58 15.64 25.45 -20.25
CA LEU A 58 16.58 24.36 -20.01
C LEU A 58 18.04 24.79 -20.15
N ILE A 59 18.35 25.68 -21.10
CA ILE A 59 19.70 26.26 -21.24
C ILE A 59 20.06 27.11 -20.01
N GLY A 60 19.12 27.94 -19.54
CA GLY A 60 19.33 28.71 -18.31
C GLY A 60 19.54 27.83 -17.08
N LEU A 61 18.75 26.76 -16.97
CA LEU A 61 18.84 25.77 -15.89
C LEU A 61 20.18 25.01 -15.94
N ALA A 62 20.64 24.62 -17.13
CA ALA A 62 21.94 23.98 -17.32
C ALA A 62 23.12 24.86 -16.89
N PHE A 63 23.02 26.19 -17.05
CA PHE A 63 24.04 27.13 -16.60
C PHE A 63 23.95 27.43 -15.09
N TRP A 64 22.73 27.51 -14.55
CA TRP A 64 22.49 27.82 -13.14
C TRP A 64 22.83 26.67 -12.19
N LEU A 65 22.58 25.41 -12.59
CA LEU A 65 22.80 24.25 -11.73
C LEU A 65 24.26 24.10 -11.23
N PRO A 66 25.30 24.16 -12.09
CA PRO A 66 26.68 24.04 -11.65
C PRO A 66 27.20 25.28 -10.90
N SER A 67 26.67 26.46 -11.20
CA SER A 67 27.14 27.74 -10.67
C SER A 67 26.50 28.12 -9.33
N GLY A 68 25.19 27.93 -9.17
CA GLY A 68 24.43 28.27 -7.96
C GLY A 68 23.66 27.10 -7.33
N GLY A 69 23.29 26.10 -8.12
CA GLY A 69 22.52 24.94 -7.64
C GLY A 69 23.27 24.10 -6.61
N ALA A 70 24.54 23.79 -6.86
CA ALA A 70 25.37 23.00 -5.94
C ALA A 70 25.48 23.64 -4.54
N GLN A 71 25.68 24.96 -4.47
CA GLN A 71 25.79 25.69 -3.19
C GLN A 71 24.49 25.67 -2.38
N THR A 72 23.34 25.67 -3.07
CA THR A 72 22.03 25.62 -2.43
C THR A 72 21.77 24.23 -1.86
N ILE A 73 22.16 23.18 -2.59
CA ILE A 73 21.97 21.78 -2.16
C ILE A 73 22.77 21.48 -0.89
N TYR A 74 24.02 21.96 -0.77
CA TYR A 74 24.83 21.75 0.44
C TYR A 74 24.28 22.44 1.70
N ARG A 75 23.43 23.46 1.57
CA ARG A 75 22.76 24.10 2.72
C ARG A 75 21.63 23.26 3.27
N VAL A 76 20.96 22.50 2.41
CA VAL A 76 19.83 21.63 2.79
C VAL A 76 20.33 20.24 3.18
N PHE A 77 21.39 19.76 2.53
CA PHE A 77 22.02 18.47 2.76
C PHE A 77 23.51 18.66 3.07
N PRO A 78 23.89 18.95 4.33
CA PRO A 78 25.28 19.04 4.72
C PRO A 78 25.97 17.66 4.54
N PRO A 79 27.26 17.63 4.16
CA PRO A 79 27.99 16.37 4.06
C PRO A 79 28.05 15.68 5.43
N SER A 80 27.61 14.44 5.50
CA SER A 80 27.68 13.62 6.72
C SER A 80 29.15 13.39 7.09
N PRO A 81 29.55 13.53 8.36
CA PRO A 81 30.91 13.24 8.78
C PRO A 81 31.20 11.75 8.58
N THR A 82 32.23 11.44 7.77
CA THR A 82 32.70 10.07 7.61
C THR A 82 33.16 9.53 8.96
N PRO A 83 32.64 8.39 9.46
CA PRO A 83 33.08 7.83 10.73
C PRO A 83 34.58 7.53 10.66
N SER A 84 35.34 8.09 11.60
CA SER A 84 36.77 7.79 11.74
C SER A 84 36.91 6.35 12.24
N LEU A 85 37.63 5.52 11.49
CA LEU A 85 37.95 4.13 11.86
C LEU A 85 39.05 4.04 12.93
N THR A 86 39.36 5.12 13.64
CA THR A 86 40.30 5.08 14.76
C THR A 86 39.54 4.68 16.03
N PRO A 87 39.63 3.43 16.51
CA PRO A 87 39.07 3.07 17.80
C PRO A 87 39.81 3.83 18.90
N THR A 88 39.09 4.63 19.70
CA THR A 88 39.61 5.15 20.95
C THR A 88 39.73 3.98 21.93
N ILE A 89 40.97 3.57 22.21
CA ILE A 89 41.27 2.45 23.10
C ILE A 89 40.99 2.92 24.54
N THR A 90 39.84 2.55 25.09
CA THR A 90 39.53 2.76 26.52
C THR A 90 40.05 1.56 27.31
N LEU A 91 41.28 1.67 27.82
CA LEU A 91 41.85 0.66 28.72
C LEU A 91 41.55 1.05 30.18
N THR A 92 40.50 0.51 30.78
CA THR A 92 40.47 0.14 32.22
C THR A 92 39.32 -0.83 32.52
N PRO A 93 39.56 -2.14 32.58
CA PRO A 93 38.83 -3.00 33.49
C PRO A 93 39.72 -3.41 34.68
N THR A 94 39.30 -3.03 35.90
CA THR A 94 39.90 -3.50 37.15
C THR A 94 39.50 -4.95 37.39
N ILE A 95 40.46 -5.86 37.26
CA ILE A 95 40.33 -7.28 37.59
C ILE A 95 40.19 -7.44 39.11
N THR A 96 39.06 -7.97 39.58
CA THR A 96 38.90 -8.46 40.96
C THR A 96 38.76 -9.97 40.91
N LEU A 97 39.79 -10.68 41.37
CA LEU A 97 39.75 -12.13 41.51
C LEU A 97 39.17 -12.50 42.87
N THR A 98 37.95 -13.04 42.89
CA THR A 98 37.50 -13.98 43.93
C THR A 98 36.44 -14.90 43.33
N PRO A 99 36.80 -16.12 42.87
CA PRO A 99 35.81 -17.15 42.61
C PRO A 99 35.50 -17.90 43.92
N THR A 100 34.34 -17.64 44.51
CA THR A 100 33.76 -18.54 45.51
C THR A 100 32.94 -19.59 44.76
N LEU A 101 33.47 -20.83 44.71
CA LEU A 101 32.72 -21.99 44.26
C LEU A 101 31.64 -22.33 45.29
N THR A 102 30.37 -22.14 44.93
CA THR A 102 29.23 -22.66 45.70
C THR A 102 28.25 -23.38 44.77
N LEU A 103 28.23 -24.70 44.99
CA LEU A 103 27.37 -25.80 44.56
C LEU A 103 26.08 -25.53 43.75
N THR A 104 25.97 -26.33 42.69
CA THR A 104 24.81 -26.89 41.99
C THR A 104 23.41 -26.66 42.60
N PRO A 105 22.50 -26.05 41.83
CA PRO A 105 21.08 -26.41 41.85
C PRO A 105 20.70 -27.31 40.66
N THR A 106 20.06 -28.42 41.02
CA THR A 106 19.41 -29.46 40.22
C THR A 106 18.48 -28.88 39.14
N LEU A 107 18.52 -29.48 37.94
CA LEU A 107 17.57 -29.23 36.86
C LEU A 107 16.12 -29.43 37.34
N THR A 108 15.31 -28.39 37.29
CA THR A 108 13.85 -28.51 37.31
C THR A 108 13.31 -27.83 36.05
N ILE A 109 13.04 -28.63 35.04
CA ILE A 109 12.22 -28.26 33.88
C ILE A 109 10.76 -28.21 34.34
N THR A 110 10.29 -27.01 34.69
CA THR A 110 8.86 -26.71 34.79
C THR A 110 8.50 -25.75 33.66
N PRO A 111 7.97 -26.22 32.51
CA PRO A 111 7.23 -25.34 31.63
C PRO A 111 5.85 -25.11 32.25
N LEU A 112 5.68 -23.97 32.92
CA LEU A 112 4.36 -23.39 33.15
C LEU A 112 4.38 -21.93 32.65
N VAL A 113 4.68 -21.76 31.36
CA VAL A 113 4.19 -20.59 30.64
C VAL A 113 2.88 -21.04 30.02
N SER A 114 1.80 -20.72 30.72
CA SER A 114 0.46 -20.75 30.15
C SER A 114 0.36 -19.52 29.26
N ASP A 115 0.46 -19.71 27.95
CA ASP A 115 0.12 -18.70 26.94
C ASP A 115 -1.41 -18.47 26.95
N THR A 116 -1.92 -17.96 28.06
CA THR A 116 -3.23 -17.33 28.10
C THR A 116 -2.99 -15.90 27.67
N PRO A 117 -3.33 -15.51 26.42
CA PRO A 117 -3.28 -14.10 26.05
C PRO A 117 -4.21 -13.34 26.99
N THR A 118 -3.62 -12.52 27.84
CA THR A 118 -4.33 -11.52 28.64
C THR A 118 -5.21 -10.75 27.68
N LEU A 119 -6.54 -10.83 27.83
CA LEU A 119 -7.54 -10.09 27.05
C LEU A 119 -7.36 -8.59 27.30
N THR A 120 -6.34 -8.04 26.66
CA THR A 120 -6.14 -6.61 26.48
C THR A 120 -7.08 -6.21 25.34
N PRO A 121 -7.83 -5.10 25.42
CA PRO A 121 -8.75 -4.68 24.36
C PRO A 121 -8.03 -4.31 23.04
N THR A 122 -6.71 -4.34 23.02
CA THR A 122 -5.87 -4.12 21.85
C THR A 122 -5.79 -5.42 21.04
N PRO A 123 -6.18 -5.39 19.74
CA PRO A 123 -6.00 -6.54 18.86
C PRO A 123 -4.53 -6.97 18.82
N PHE A 124 -4.27 -8.28 18.80
CA PHE A 124 -2.93 -8.85 18.71
C PHE A 124 -2.81 -9.78 17.50
N LEU A 125 -1.61 -9.85 16.92
CA LEU A 125 -1.30 -10.73 15.81
C LEU A 125 -1.13 -12.17 16.32
N PRO A 126 -1.78 -13.18 15.72
CA PRO A 126 -1.59 -14.59 16.10
C PRO A 126 -0.14 -15.05 15.93
N VAL A 127 0.40 -15.77 16.93
CA VAL A 127 1.80 -16.26 16.96
C VAL A 127 2.17 -17.09 15.72
N ALA A 128 1.23 -17.89 15.20
CA ALA A 128 1.44 -18.69 14.00
C ALA A 128 1.71 -17.84 12.75
N ILE A 129 1.15 -16.62 12.69
CA ILE A 129 1.37 -15.67 11.59
C ILE A 129 2.68 -14.91 11.80
N GLU A 130 2.97 -14.52 13.05
CA GLU A 130 4.25 -13.89 13.39
C GLU A 130 5.45 -14.77 13.03
N ALA A 131 5.33 -16.09 13.22
CA ALA A 131 6.37 -17.06 12.84
C ALA A 131 6.67 -17.11 11.33
N LEU A 132 5.77 -16.58 10.48
CA LEU A 132 5.97 -16.50 9.02
C LEU A 132 6.81 -15.29 8.62
N PHE A 133 7.12 -14.38 9.56
CA PHE A 133 7.76 -13.11 9.23
C PHE A 133 9.24 -13.31 8.91
N SER A 134 9.66 -12.77 7.76
CA SER A 134 11.07 -12.54 7.48
C SER A 134 11.49 -11.25 8.18
N ALA A 135 12.29 -11.35 9.24
CA ALA A 135 12.73 -10.19 10.00
C ALA A 135 13.70 -9.33 9.16
N LEU A 136 13.17 -8.31 8.46
CA LEU A 136 13.79 -7.08 7.93
C LEU A 136 12.87 -6.52 6.84
N PRO A 137 12.62 -5.20 6.76
CA PRO A 137 13.00 -4.11 7.67
C PRO A 137 12.07 -3.96 8.88
N THR A 138 12.53 -3.24 9.91
CA THR A 138 11.72 -2.86 11.08
C THR A 138 10.61 -1.87 10.69
N PRO A 139 9.35 -2.08 11.12
CA PRO A 139 8.26 -1.14 10.92
C PRO A 139 8.54 0.28 11.43
N ASN A 140 7.96 1.28 10.75
CA ASN A 140 7.87 2.63 11.29
C ASN A 140 6.69 2.73 12.26
N PRO A 141 6.89 3.06 13.54
CA PRO A 141 5.78 3.24 14.48
C PRO A 141 4.82 4.35 14.05
N GLU A 142 5.32 5.38 13.35
CA GLU A 142 4.52 6.51 12.88
C GLU A 142 3.74 6.21 11.58
N SER A 143 3.69 4.97 11.10
CA SER A 143 2.87 4.60 9.95
C SER A 143 1.38 4.70 10.29
N ILE A 144 0.60 5.36 9.43
CA ILE A 144 -0.83 5.63 9.66
C ILE A 144 -1.65 5.11 8.49
N PHE A 145 -2.84 4.63 8.80
CA PHE A 145 -3.85 4.14 7.86
C PHE A 145 -5.16 4.90 8.10
N THR A 146 -5.91 5.19 7.03
CA THR A 146 -7.27 5.71 7.17
C THR A 146 -8.25 4.62 7.57
N ALA A 147 -9.48 5.02 7.94
CA ALA A 147 -10.54 4.07 8.24
C ALA A 147 -10.85 3.20 7.01
N LEU A 148 -11.05 1.90 7.23
CA LEU A 148 -11.31 0.95 6.16
C LEU A 148 -12.67 1.21 5.51
N GLN A 149 -12.67 1.25 4.18
CA GLN A 149 -13.87 1.31 3.36
C GLN A 149 -14.08 -0.04 2.69
N PHE A 150 -15.26 -0.63 2.85
CA PHE A 150 -15.57 -1.94 2.31
C PHE A 150 -16.38 -1.84 1.02
N SER A 151 -16.08 -2.70 0.05
CA SER A 151 -16.89 -2.87 -1.15
C SER A 151 -16.68 -4.25 -1.77
N THR A 152 -17.64 -4.70 -2.57
CA THR A 152 -17.52 -5.87 -3.43
C THR A 152 -16.80 -5.58 -4.75
N GLU A 153 -16.57 -4.30 -5.06
CA GLU A 153 -15.89 -3.84 -6.28
C GLU A 153 -14.77 -2.84 -5.95
N PHE A 154 -13.69 -2.88 -6.73
CA PHE A 154 -12.52 -2.01 -6.58
C PHE A 154 -12.05 -1.52 -7.95
N ASP A 155 -11.89 -0.21 -8.11
CA ASP A 155 -11.54 0.41 -9.41
C ASP A 155 -10.03 0.46 -9.70
N GLY A 156 -9.22 -0.09 -8.80
CA GLY A 156 -7.76 -0.04 -8.82
C GLY A 156 -7.16 1.02 -7.90
N VAL A 157 -7.96 1.95 -7.39
CA VAL A 157 -7.55 2.98 -6.42
C VAL A 157 -8.54 3.08 -5.25
N ASN A 158 -9.84 3.01 -5.48
CA ASN A 158 -10.86 3.18 -4.45
C ASN A 158 -11.90 2.04 -4.48
N PRO A 159 -12.46 1.68 -3.31
CA PRO A 159 -13.67 0.87 -3.25
C PRO A 159 -14.83 1.58 -3.96
N VAL A 160 -15.55 0.88 -4.82
CA VAL A 160 -16.71 1.43 -5.55
C VAL A 160 -17.94 1.34 -4.65
N ASP A 161 -18.63 2.46 -4.42
CA ASP A 161 -19.83 2.53 -3.56
C ASP A 161 -19.67 1.85 -2.19
N PRO A 162 -18.78 2.38 -1.32
CA PRO A 162 -18.44 1.72 -0.08
C PRO A 162 -19.61 1.67 0.91
N ARG A 163 -19.80 0.51 1.54
CA ARG A 163 -20.90 0.24 2.48
C ARG A 163 -20.39 -0.49 3.72
N THR A 164 -21.23 -0.53 4.76
CA THR A 164 -20.97 -1.32 5.98
C THR A 164 -21.92 -2.50 6.14
N VAL A 165 -22.88 -2.65 5.21
CA VAL A 165 -23.85 -3.73 5.18
C VAL A 165 -23.93 -4.25 3.75
N PHE A 166 -23.81 -5.57 3.60
CA PHE A 166 -23.83 -6.30 2.34
C PHE A 166 -24.80 -7.46 2.43
N GLU A 167 -25.21 -8.00 1.29
CA GLU A 167 -26.11 -9.16 1.20
C GLU A 167 -25.45 -10.25 0.35
N LEU A 168 -25.70 -11.51 0.68
CA LEU A 168 -25.28 -12.63 -0.15
C LEU A 168 -26.05 -12.66 -1.50
N PRO A 169 -25.45 -13.22 -2.57
CA PRO A 169 -24.10 -13.78 -2.65
C PRO A 169 -23.04 -12.70 -2.92
N ILE A 170 -21.86 -12.88 -2.31
CA ILE A 170 -20.66 -12.10 -2.66
C ILE A 170 -19.53 -13.06 -3.01
N THR A 171 -18.68 -12.64 -3.96
CA THR A 171 -17.50 -13.41 -4.37
C THR A 171 -16.25 -12.88 -3.68
N THR A 172 -15.97 -11.59 -3.83
CA THR A 172 -14.79 -10.96 -3.23
C THR A 172 -15.23 -9.76 -2.41
N MET A 173 -14.60 -9.59 -1.25
CA MET A 173 -14.71 -8.39 -0.44
C MET A 173 -13.37 -7.66 -0.43
N TYR A 174 -13.40 -6.37 -0.69
CA TYR A 174 -12.26 -5.46 -0.62
C TYR A 174 -12.38 -4.58 0.62
N ALA A 175 -11.25 -4.33 1.29
CA ALA A 175 -11.13 -3.28 2.30
C ALA A 175 -10.05 -2.29 1.83
N GLY A 176 -10.49 -1.13 1.34
CA GLY A 176 -9.62 -0.07 0.86
C GLY A 176 -9.24 0.92 1.96
N PHE A 177 -8.06 1.50 1.86
CA PHE A 177 -7.49 2.47 2.78
C PHE A 177 -6.41 3.32 2.11
N ASP A 178 -6.18 4.50 2.67
CA ASP A 178 -5.02 5.33 2.35
C ASP A 178 -3.99 5.19 3.47
N TYR A 179 -2.73 5.41 3.15
CA TYR A 179 -1.63 5.19 4.09
C TYR A 179 -0.55 6.26 3.97
N ASN A 180 0.19 6.45 5.05
CA ASN A 180 1.34 7.34 5.09
C ASN A 180 2.39 6.83 6.07
N ASN A 181 3.64 7.27 5.91
CA ASN A 181 4.80 6.88 6.71
C ASN A 181 5.08 5.37 6.75
N THR A 182 4.64 4.61 5.75
CA THR A 182 4.98 3.19 5.59
C THR A 182 6.41 3.04 5.05
N ILE A 183 6.99 1.85 5.17
CA ILE A 183 8.32 1.55 4.65
C ILE A 183 8.21 0.32 3.75
N PRO A 184 8.60 0.41 2.46
CA PRO A 184 8.68 -0.75 1.59
C PRO A 184 9.54 -1.89 2.15
N GLY A 185 9.09 -3.11 1.91
CA GLY A 185 9.67 -4.34 2.44
C GLY A 185 9.22 -4.72 3.84
N VAL A 186 8.64 -3.80 4.63
CA VAL A 186 8.11 -4.13 5.96
C VAL A 186 6.93 -5.09 5.82
N GLN A 187 6.94 -6.20 6.56
CA GLN A 187 5.82 -7.12 6.56
C GLN A 187 4.55 -6.41 7.02
N TRP A 188 3.48 -6.45 6.22
CA TRP A 188 2.15 -6.04 6.66
C TRP A 188 1.25 -7.25 6.72
N THR A 189 0.18 -7.18 7.51
CA THR A 189 -0.78 -8.27 7.63
C THR A 189 -2.19 -7.73 7.78
N ALA A 190 -3.11 -8.26 6.98
CA ALA A 190 -4.53 -8.05 7.13
C ALA A 190 -5.19 -9.34 7.61
N LEU A 191 -5.93 -9.26 8.72
CA LEU A 191 -6.66 -10.38 9.31
C LEU A 191 -8.16 -10.13 9.18
N TRP A 192 -8.89 -11.10 8.65
CA TRP A 192 -10.33 -11.04 8.48
C TRP A 192 -11.00 -12.02 9.43
N TYR A 193 -11.83 -11.50 10.31
CA TYR A 193 -12.58 -12.26 11.29
C TYR A 193 -14.07 -12.25 10.94
N ARG A 194 -14.73 -13.39 11.15
CA ARG A 194 -16.19 -13.54 11.17
C ARG A 194 -16.59 -13.96 12.57
N ASN A 195 -17.40 -13.16 13.27
CA ASN A 195 -17.83 -13.45 14.65
C ASN A 195 -16.65 -13.78 15.60
N ARG A 196 -15.49 -13.13 15.40
CA ARG A 196 -14.21 -13.34 16.12
C ARG A 196 -13.43 -14.60 15.76
N GLU A 197 -13.85 -15.34 14.76
CA GLU A 197 -13.08 -16.46 14.19
C GLU A 197 -12.33 -15.99 12.94
N LEU A 198 -11.04 -16.28 12.84
CA LEU A 198 -10.23 -15.89 11.69
C LEU A 198 -10.66 -16.72 10.47
N VAL A 199 -11.13 -16.06 9.42
CA VAL A 199 -11.62 -16.73 8.19
C VAL A 199 -10.75 -16.45 6.97
N CYS A 200 -9.93 -15.40 6.98
CA CYS A 200 -9.06 -15.03 5.86
C CYS A 200 -7.89 -14.22 6.38
N TYR A 201 -6.73 -14.31 5.74
CA TYR A 201 -5.61 -13.45 6.06
C TYR A 201 -4.75 -13.20 4.82
N GLU A 202 -4.09 -12.05 4.81
CA GLU A 202 -3.12 -11.66 3.81
C GLU A 202 -1.88 -11.20 4.56
N THR A 203 -0.72 -11.77 4.21
CA THR A 203 0.56 -11.40 4.81
C THR A 203 1.61 -11.36 3.73
N GLU A 204 2.18 -10.18 3.51
CA GLU A 204 3.22 -9.97 2.51
C GLU A 204 4.12 -8.80 2.93
N PRO A 205 5.34 -8.71 2.39
CA PRO A 205 6.13 -7.49 2.47
C PRO A 205 5.40 -6.33 1.79
N TRP A 206 5.44 -5.15 2.40
CA TRP A 206 4.89 -3.93 1.83
C TRP A 206 5.56 -3.64 0.48
N ARG A 207 4.77 -3.53 -0.58
CA ARG A 207 5.27 -3.50 -1.95
C ARG A 207 6.05 -2.21 -2.22
N ASP A 208 7.15 -2.30 -2.96
CA ASP A 208 7.94 -1.13 -3.38
C ASP A 208 7.11 -0.13 -4.20
N GLU A 209 6.17 -0.63 -4.99
CA GLU A 209 5.25 0.15 -5.82
C GLU A 209 4.29 1.04 -5.01
N TRP A 210 3.99 0.65 -3.76
CA TRP A 210 3.14 1.39 -2.84
C TRP A 210 3.92 2.53 -2.16
N GLY A 211 5.25 2.45 -2.13
CA GLY A 211 6.09 3.48 -1.53
C GLY A 211 5.80 3.70 -0.04
N THR A 212 6.06 4.92 0.44
CA THR A 212 5.95 5.28 1.86
C THR A 212 4.64 5.99 2.22
N GLY A 213 3.83 6.32 1.22
CA GLY A 213 2.55 7.01 1.39
C GLY A 213 1.84 7.09 0.06
N GLY A 214 0.53 6.91 0.08
CA GLY A 214 -0.26 6.76 -1.12
C GLY A 214 -1.75 6.64 -0.83
N ILE A 215 -2.51 6.72 -1.91
CA ILE A 215 -3.94 6.42 -1.92
C ILE A 215 -4.17 5.06 -2.55
N GLY A 216 -5.23 4.39 -2.11
CA GLY A 216 -5.67 3.14 -2.72
C GLY A 216 -4.86 1.90 -2.36
N GLY A 217 -4.38 1.84 -1.12
CA GLY A 217 -4.03 0.56 -0.53
C GLY A 217 -5.30 -0.27 -0.32
N TYR A 218 -5.20 -1.59 -0.46
CA TYR A 218 -6.33 -2.48 -0.21
C TYR A 218 -5.85 -3.86 0.25
N THR A 219 -6.72 -4.55 0.97
CA THR A 219 -6.68 -6.01 1.15
C THR A 219 -7.95 -6.59 0.52
N SER A 220 -7.89 -7.84 0.08
CA SER A 220 -9.05 -8.53 -0.47
C SER A 220 -9.17 -9.95 0.05
N CYS A 221 -10.40 -10.43 0.23
CA CYS A 221 -10.68 -11.83 0.49
C CYS A 221 -11.73 -12.35 -0.49
N THR A 222 -11.42 -13.45 -1.18
CA THR A 222 -12.32 -14.08 -2.16
C THR A 222 -12.92 -15.38 -1.63
N ASP A 223 -12.12 -16.20 -0.97
CA ASP A 223 -12.56 -17.50 -0.46
C ASP A 223 -12.24 -17.61 1.03
N PRO A 224 -13.03 -16.96 1.91
CA PRO A 224 -12.86 -17.13 3.35
C PRO A 224 -13.16 -18.59 3.73
N LEU A 225 -12.57 -19.04 4.85
CA LEU A 225 -12.84 -20.37 5.40
C LEU A 225 -14.35 -20.60 5.57
N GLU A 226 -14.83 -21.72 5.01
CA GLU A 226 -16.25 -22.08 4.94
C GLU A 226 -17.14 -21.14 4.11
N GLY A 227 -16.55 -20.32 3.25
CA GLY A 227 -17.22 -19.38 2.37
C GLY A 227 -17.85 -18.18 3.09
N TRP A 228 -18.41 -17.29 2.28
CA TRP A 228 -19.14 -16.13 2.78
C TRP A 228 -20.46 -16.56 3.44
N GLN A 229 -20.59 -16.26 4.73
CA GLN A 229 -21.77 -16.58 5.53
C GLN A 229 -22.27 -15.32 6.23
N PRO A 230 -23.58 -15.23 6.54
CA PRO A 230 -24.11 -14.09 7.27
C PRO A 230 -23.43 -13.91 8.63
N GLY A 231 -23.13 -12.67 9.01
CA GLY A 231 -22.47 -12.39 10.28
C GLY A 231 -21.80 -11.03 10.35
N ASN A 232 -21.16 -10.77 11.50
CA ASN A 232 -20.36 -9.58 11.71
C ASN A 232 -18.91 -9.88 11.35
N TYR A 233 -18.38 -9.09 10.41
CA TYR A 233 -17.01 -9.18 9.97
C TYR A 233 -16.17 -8.04 10.53
N GLU A 234 -14.93 -8.36 10.86
CA GLU A 234 -13.94 -7.40 11.34
C GLU A 234 -12.61 -7.61 10.59
N VAL A 235 -12.05 -6.54 10.06
CA VAL A 235 -10.76 -6.55 9.39
C VAL A 235 -9.77 -5.73 10.20
N GLN A 236 -8.64 -6.33 10.54
CA GLN A 236 -7.58 -5.70 11.32
C GLN A 236 -6.30 -5.64 10.48
N ILE A 237 -5.68 -4.48 10.42
CA ILE A 237 -4.41 -4.28 9.72
C ILE A 237 -3.29 -4.07 10.73
N PHE A 238 -2.20 -4.79 10.50
CA PHE A 238 -0.96 -4.72 11.25
C PHE A 238 0.20 -4.34 10.32
N MET A 239 1.14 -3.58 10.87
CA MET A 239 2.45 -3.33 10.27
C MET A 239 3.51 -3.97 11.17
N GLY A 240 4.14 -5.03 10.70
CA GLY A 240 4.85 -5.98 11.53
C GLY A 240 3.90 -6.55 12.59
N THR A 241 4.27 -6.41 13.86
CA THR A 241 3.45 -6.84 15.00
C THR A 241 2.56 -5.72 15.56
N GLU A 242 2.65 -4.51 15.00
CA GLU A 242 1.94 -3.35 15.52
C GLU A 242 0.58 -3.20 14.85
N TRP A 243 -0.48 -3.16 15.65
CA TRP A 243 -1.83 -2.89 15.17
C TRP A 243 -1.98 -1.44 14.68
N LYS A 244 -2.61 -1.23 13.53
CA LYS A 244 -2.78 0.10 12.91
C LYS A 244 -4.23 0.54 12.78
N VAL A 245 -5.09 -0.31 12.24
CA VAL A 245 -6.51 0.05 12.03
C VAL A 245 -7.41 -1.18 12.09
N VAL A 246 -8.67 -0.93 12.43
CA VAL A 246 -9.75 -1.92 12.39
C VAL A 246 -10.96 -1.34 11.65
N GLY A 247 -11.63 -2.17 10.85
CA GLY A 247 -12.90 -1.84 10.21
C GLY A 247 -13.88 -2.99 10.36
N ARG A 248 -15.18 -2.68 10.27
CA ARG A 248 -16.25 -3.67 10.46
C ARG A 248 -17.33 -3.51 9.39
N PHE A 249 -17.92 -4.63 9.00
CA PHE A 249 -19.12 -4.67 8.17
C PHE A 249 -20.01 -5.84 8.57
N THR A 250 -21.27 -5.80 8.15
CA THR A 250 -22.26 -6.86 8.36
C THR A 250 -22.62 -7.50 7.03
N LEU A 251 -22.61 -8.82 6.97
CA LEU A 251 -23.12 -9.57 5.82
C LEU A 251 -24.46 -10.19 6.21
N LEU A 252 -25.50 -9.88 5.46
CA LEU A 252 -26.84 -10.40 5.64
C LEU A 252 -27.09 -11.60 4.72
N GLU A 253 -27.99 -12.46 5.14
CA GLU A 253 -28.53 -13.49 4.26
C GLU A 253 -29.32 -12.83 3.12
N ALA A 254 -29.32 -13.46 1.94
CA ALA A 254 -30.15 -13.00 0.85
C ALA A 254 -31.62 -13.05 1.31
N LEU A 255 -32.36 -11.95 1.15
CA LEU A 255 -33.81 -12.00 1.29
C LEU A 255 -34.32 -13.00 0.25
N GLN A 256 -34.84 -14.15 0.70
CA GLN A 256 -35.55 -15.05 -0.20
C GLN A 256 -36.73 -14.28 -0.79
N THR A 257 -36.59 -13.83 -2.03
CA THR A 257 -37.75 -13.45 -2.82
C THR A 257 -38.61 -14.70 -2.88
N ALA A 258 -39.73 -14.71 -2.17
CA ALA A 258 -40.66 -15.82 -2.17
C ALA A 258 -40.96 -16.16 -3.63
N THR A 259 -40.46 -17.32 -4.08
CA THR A 259 -40.89 -17.87 -5.35
C THR A 259 -42.39 -18.04 -5.21
N ALA A 260 -43.16 -17.36 -6.05
CA ALA A 260 -44.60 -17.49 -6.06
C ALA A 260 -44.92 -18.98 -6.15
N THR A 261 -45.52 -19.51 -5.08
CA THR A 261 -46.15 -20.83 -5.08
C THR A 261 -46.97 -20.92 -6.35
N SER A 262 -46.59 -21.84 -7.25
CA SER A 262 -47.33 -22.13 -8.46
C SER A 262 -48.80 -22.29 -8.07
N THR A 263 -49.65 -21.44 -8.64
CA THR A 263 -51.11 -21.57 -8.61
C THR A 263 -51.48 -23.04 -8.78
N PRO A 264 -52.33 -23.63 -7.91
CA PRO A 264 -52.80 -24.98 -8.14
C PRO A 264 -53.59 -24.98 -9.46
N GLU A 265 -53.10 -25.77 -10.41
CA GLU A 265 -53.79 -26.03 -11.66
C GLU A 265 -55.08 -26.79 -11.29
N PHE A 266 -56.22 -26.11 -11.39
CA PHE A 266 -57.52 -26.74 -11.22
C PHE A 266 -57.71 -27.74 -12.36
N PHE A 267 -57.65 -29.03 -12.04
CA PHE A 267 -58.13 -30.07 -12.94
C PHE A 267 -59.65 -29.95 -13.05
N ASP A 268 -60.14 -29.44 -14.18
CA ASP A 268 -61.54 -29.56 -14.56
C ASP A 268 -61.89 -31.05 -14.65
N THR A 269 -62.67 -31.51 -13.67
CA THR A 269 -63.24 -32.86 -13.68
C THR A 269 -64.43 -32.87 -14.64
N GLU A 270 -64.23 -33.37 -15.86
CA GLU A 270 -65.34 -33.67 -16.76
C GLU A 270 -66.27 -34.71 -16.12
N THR A 271 -67.53 -34.31 -15.96
CA THR A 271 -68.62 -35.16 -15.48
C THR A 271 -69.10 -36.06 -16.62
N PRO A 272 -69.11 -37.39 -16.49
CA PRO A 272 -69.72 -38.25 -17.50
C PRO A 272 -71.26 -38.20 -17.38
N THR A 273 -71.87 -37.75 -18.47
CA THR A 273 -73.31 -37.77 -18.79
C THR A 273 -73.93 -39.17 -18.60
N PRO A 274 -75.16 -39.29 -18.05
CA PRO A 274 -75.85 -40.57 -17.96
C PRO A 274 -76.52 -40.90 -19.30
N ALA A 275 -76.46 -42.18 -19.70
CA ALA A 275 -77.16 -42.74 -20.85
C ALA A 275 -78.20 -43.79 -20.39
N PRO A 276 -79.23 -44.06 -21.21
CA PRO A 276 -80.61 -44.39 -20.79
C PRO A 276 -80.87 -45.83 -20.35
#